data_AF-A0A2D0J523-F1
#
_entry.id   AF-A0A2D0J523-F1
#
_cell.length_a   1.000
_cell.length_b   1.000
_cell.length_c   1.000
_cell.angle_alpha   90.00
_cell.angle_beta   90.00
_cell.angle_gamma   90.00
#
_symmetry.space_group_name_H-M   'P 1'
#
loop_
_entity.id
_entity.type
_entity.pdbx_description
1 polymer ?
#
loop_
_entity_poly.entity_id
_entity_poly.type
_entity_poly.pdbx_seq_one_letter_code
_entity_poly.pdbx_strand_id
1 'polypeptide(L)'
;MISIFNLNRADLLQQIRLAGRTPEVHCGGYLSISEVDVAPYPKVYDMRAITPETQIAVLNKFGRLHVNSADSGAGIDEVMTVVSGGPLTWFFVLPDGVVVRLTVDYVGLDDLAVRLSYPGLGIHGGFLIAEQGLLVAYEHGPEIFVMRYVDPSVSHSELLGTNPWIDFSGDRPKLFDKVK
;
A
#
# COMPACT_ATOMS: atom_id res chain seq x y z
N MET A 1 -5.66 -17.50 -10.70
CA MET A 1 -4.39 -17.02 -10.12
C MET A 1 -4.59 -16.48 -8.71
N ILE A 2 -5.52 -15.55 -8.47
CA ILE A 2 -5.87 -15.08 -7.10
C ILE A 2 -6.21 -16.23 -6.13
N SER A 3 -6.87 -17.28 -6.61
CA SER A 3 -7.22 -18.46 -5.79
C SER A 3 -6.03 -19.14 -5.11
N ILE A 4 -4.80 -19.01 -5.65
CA ILE A 4 -3.57 -19.58 -5.09
C ILE A 4 -3.12 -18.77 -3.87
N PHE A 5 -3.40 -17.47 -3.86
CA PHE A 5 -3.00 -16.54 -2.81
C PHE A 5 -4.16 -16.19 -1.87
N ASN A 6 -5.27 -16.93 -1.95
CA ASN A 6 -6.51 -16.56 -1.28
C ASN A 6 -6.34 -16.50 0.23
N LEU A 7 -6.67 -15.36 0.83
CA LEU A 7 -6.75 -15.18 2.27
C LEU A 7 -8.21 -14.98 2.64
N ASN A 8 -8.72 -15.81 3.56
CA ASN A 8 -10.04 -15.60 4.12
C ASN A 8 -9.98 -14.56 5.27
N ARG A 9 -11.14 -14.19 5.82
CA ARG A 9 -11.23 -13.24 6.94
C ARG A 9 -10.33 -13.60 8.12
N ALA A 10 -10.34 -14.86 8.54
CA ALA A 10 -9.55 -15.31 9.69
C ALA A 10 -8.06 -15.16 9.41
N ASP A 11 -7.62 -15.47 8.19
CA ASP A 11 -6.24 -15.30 7.77
C ASP A 11 -5.83 -13.82 7.80
N LEU A 12 -6.67 -12.92 7.26
CA LEU A 12 -6.43 -11.47 7.25
C LEU A 12 -6.36 -10.88 8.65
N LEU A 13 -7.34 -11.20 9.51
CA LEU A 13 -7.34 -10.80 10.91
C LEU A 13 -6.13 -11.36 11.68
N GLN A 14 -5.66 -12.54 11.32
CA GLN A 14 -4.42 -13.09 11.87
C GLN A 14 -3.20 -12.26 11.47
N GLN A 15 -3.12 -11.75 10.23
CA GLN A 15 -1.99 -10.90 9.80
C GLN A 15 -1.95 -9.58 10.57
N ILE A 16 -3.11 -8.95 10.76
CA ILE A 16 -3.26 -7.74 11.59
C ILE A 16 -2.74 -8.01 13.01
N ARG A 17 -3.18 -9.12 13.63
CA ARG A 17 -2.75 -9.50 14.97
C ARG A 17 -1.23 -9.78 15.03
N LEU A 18 -0.68 -10.46 14.04
CA LEU A 18 0.77 -10.73 13.96
C LEU A 18 1.59 -9.46 13.79
N ALA A 19 1.03 -8.44 13.13
CA ALA A 19 1.61 -7.10 13.03
C ALA A 19 1.40 -6.25 14.30
N GLY A 20 0.81 -6.81 15.37
CA GLY A 20 0.62 -6.12 16.65
C GLY A 20 -0.46 -5.04 16.64
N ARG A 21 -1.34 -5.03 15.63
CA ARG A 21 -2.42 -4.06 15.46
C ARG A 21 -3.79 -4.65 15.75
N THR A 22 -4.79 -3.79 15.86
CA THR A 22 -6.21 -4.14 15.83
C THR A 22 -6.82 -3.75 14.49
N PRO A 23 -7.85 -4.44 14.00
CA PRO A 23 -8.50 -4.07 12.75
C PRO A 23 -9.13 -2.67 12.83
N GLU A 24 -9.15 -1.94 11.73
CA GLU A 24 -9.78 -0.61 11.64
C GLU A 24 -11.31 -0.68 11.77
N VAL A 25 -11.89 -1.81 11.35
CA VAL A 25 -13.33 -2.08 11.41
C VAL A 25 -13.56 -3.36 12.19
N HIS A 26 -14.62 -3.39 13.01
CA HIS A 26 -14.99 -4.58 13.78
C HIS A 26 -15.06 -5.83 12.90
N CYS A 27 -14.40 -6.91 13.33
CA CYS A 27 -14.27 -8.17 12.57
C CYS A 27 -13.68 -8.03 11.15
N GLY A 28 -12.99 -6.91 10.86
CA GLY A 28 -12.33 -6.63 9.58
C GLY A 28 -13.27 -6.11 8.49
N GLY A 29 -14.54 -5.81 8.77
CA GLY A 29 -15.46 -5.21 7.79
C GLY A 29 -15.70 -6.07 6.54
N TYR A 30 -15.89 -5.45 5.39
CA TYR A 30 -16.03 -6.10 4.08
C TYR A 30 -14.67 -6.59 3.58
N LEU A 31 -14.62 -7.75 2.92
CA LEU A 31 -13.39 -8.31 2.33
C LEU A 31 -13.22 -7.97 0.85
N SER A 32 -14.33 -7.65 0.17
CA SER A 32 -14.35 -7.19 -1.20
C SER A 32 -14.68 -5.70 -1.14
N ILE A 33 -13.64 -4.89 -1.05
CA ILE A 33 -13.75 -3.44 -0.97
C ILE A 33 -13.14 -2.80 -2.21
N SER A 34 -13.52 -1.56 -2.50
CA SER A 34 -12.91 -0.81 -3.60
C SER A 34 -12.70 0.65 -3.25
N GLU A 35 -11.68 1.24 -3.84
CA GLU A 35 -11.66 2.68 -4.06
C GLU A 35 -12.82 3.03 -5.01
N VAL A 36 -13.43 4.21 -4.84
CA VAL A 36 -14.49 4.70 -5.73
C VAL A 36 -14.08 4.54 -7.20
N ASP A 37 -14.96 3.94 -8.01
CA ASP A 37 -14.79 3.69 -9.46
C ASP A 37 -13.60 2.79 -9.87
N VAL A 38 -13.03 2.04 -8.93
CA VAL A 38 -11.94 1.08 -9.18
C VAL A 38 -12.38 -0.36 -8.92
N ALA A 39 -11.79 -1.32 -9.62
CA ALA A 39 -12.03 -2.74 -9.36
C ALA A 39 -11.68 -3.11 -7.90
N PRO A 40 -12.46 -4.01 -7.27
CA PRO A 40 -12.29 -4.36 -5.87
C PRO A 40 -11.03 -5.19 -5.62
N TYR A 41 -10.63 -5.22 -4.35
CA TYR A 41 -9.56 -6.07 -3.84
C TYR A 41 -10.01 -7.52 -3.66
N PRO A 42 -9.07 -8.49 -3.70
CA PRO A 42 -7.62 -8.32 -3.83
C PRO A 42 -7.13 -7.97 -5.25
N LYS A 43 -5.97 -7.31 -5.32
CA LYS A 43 -5.27 -6.98 -6.57
C LYS A 43 -3.96 -7.75 -6.68
N VAL A 44 -3.62 -8.16 -7.89
CA VAL A 44 -2.32 -8.79 -8.20
C VAL A 44 -1.57 -7.87 -9.14
N TYR A 45 -0.35 -7.50 -8.75
CA TYR A 45 0.57 -6.73 -9.56
C TYR A 45 1.71 -7.64 -10.03
N ASP A 46 1.69 -7.97 -11.31
CA ASP A 46 2.82 -8.60 -12.00
C ASP A 46 3.63 -7.49 -12.68
N MET A 47 4.82 -7.20 -12.15
CA MET A 47 5.66 -6.10 -12.63
C MET A 47 6.05 -6.24 -14.11
N ARG A 48 6.09 -7.46 -14.66
CA ARG A 48 6.38 -7.68 -16.09
C ARG A 48 5.18 -7.44 -17.00
N ALA A 49 3.97 -7.54 -16.47
CA ALA A 49 2.73 -7.35 -17.22
C ALA A 49 2.25 -5.89 -17.22
N ILE A 50 2.78 -5.05 -16.33
CA ILE A 50 2.41 -3.63 -16.24
C ILE A 50 3.10 -2.86 -17.37
N THR A 51 2.32 -2.11 -18.16
CA THR A 51 2.89 -1.23 -19.19
C THR A 51 3.63 -0.04 -18.57
N PRO A 52 4.61 0.58 -19.25
CA PRO A 52 5.30 1.75 -18.74
C PRO A 52 4.36 2.89 -18.32
N GLU A 53 3.30 3.14 -19.10
CA GLU A 53 2.31 4.20 -18.83
C GLU A 53 1.52 3.88 -17.56
N THR A 54 1.09 2.62 -17.42
CA THR A 54 0.38 2.15 -16.22
C THR A 54 1.29 2.22 -15.00
N GLN A 55 2.56 1.86 -15.14
CA GLN A 55 3.53 1.97 -14.04
C GLN A 55 3.71 3.43 -13.62
N ILE A 56 3.84 4.37 -14.56
CA ILE A 56 3.94 5.80 -14.25
C ILE A 56 2.68 6.29 -13.52
N ALA A 57 1.49 5.87 -13.95
CA ALA A 57 0.24 6.22 -13.27
C ALA A 57 0.18 5.65 -11.84
N VAL A 58 0.57 4.40 -11.66
CA VAL A 58 0.67 3.73 -10.35
C VAL A 58 1.67 4.45 -9.45
N LEU A 59 2.86 4.81 -9.95
CA LEU A 59 3.89 5.51 -9.18
C LEU A 59 3.44 6.93 -8.78
N ASN A 60 2.74 7.65 -9.66
CA ASN A 60 2.21 8.98 -9.33
C ASN A 60 1.07 8.92 -8.32
N LYS A 61 0.24 7.89 -8.39
CA LYS A 61 -0.88 7.67 -7.48
C LYS A 61 -0.38 7.21 -6.11
N PHE A 62 0.20 6.01 -6.04
CA PHE A 62 0.58 5.39 -4.77
C PHE A 62 1.88 5.96 -4.19
N GLY A 63 2.74 6.59 -4.99
CA GLY A 63 3.99 7.16 -4.49
C GLY A 63 3.77 8.39 -3.60
N ARG A 64 2.69 9.15 -3.82
CA ARG A 64 2.31 10.26 -2.96
C ARG A 64 1.76 9.72 -1.65
N LEU A 65 2.16 10.34 -0.54
CA LEU A 65 1.67 10.00 0.77
C LEU A 65 0.16 10.27 0.88
N HIS A 66 -0.58 9.29 1.38
CA HIS A 66 -2.04 9.34 1.50
C HIS A 66 -2.53 8.56 2.71
N VAL A 67 -3.80 8.72 3.02
CA VAL A 67 -4.57 7.82 3.89
C VAL A 67 -5.74 7.22 3.11
N ASN A 68 -6.12 6.00 3.46
CA ASN A 68 -7.22 5.27 2.85
C ASN A 68 -8.36 5.16 3.86
N SER A 69 -9.43 5.92 3.61
CA SER A 69 -10.59 5.99 4.53
C SER A 69 -11.92 6.19 3.80
N ALA A 70 -13.00 5.73 4.42
CA ALA A 70 -14.36 6.09 4.01
C ALA A 70 -14.73 7.50 4.50
N ASP A 71 -15.83 8.06 3.98
CA ASP A 71 -16.36 9.35 4.45
C ASP A 71 -16.85 9.31 5.90
N SER A 72 -17.10 8.11 6.44
CA SER A 72 -17.38 7.91 7.87
C SER A 72 -16.15 8.05 8.77
N GLY A 73 -14.95 8.19 8.18
CA GLY A 73 -13.67 8.21 8.89
C GLY A 73 -13.08 6.82 9.17
N ALA A 74 -13.79 5.74 8.85
CA ALA A 74 -13.26 4.39 9.00
C ALA A 74 -12.12 4.12 8.00
N GLY A 75 -10.99 3.60 8.49
CA GLY A 75 -9.88 3.17 7.66
C GLY A 75 -10.08 1.78 7.05
N ILE A 76 -9.22 1.46 6.09
CA ILE A 76 -9.01 0.08 5.63
C ILE A 76 -7.82 -0.55 6.36
N ASP A 77 -7.79 -1.86 6.42
CA ASP A 77 -6.61 -2.65 6.74
C ASP A 77 -5.98 -3.15 5.44
N GLU A 78 -4.68 -2.93 5.28
CA GLU A 78 -3.93 -3.38 4.12
C GLU A 78 -3.00 -4.54 4.49
N VAL A 79 -2.94 -5.53 3.62
CA VAL A 79 -2.05 -6.69 3.73
C VAL A 79 -1.38 -6.92 2.38
N MET A 80 -0.12 -6.52 2.28
CA MET A 80 0.69 -6.60 1.08
C MET A 80 1.60 -7.82 1.14
N THR A 81 1.57 -8.70 0.13
CA THR A 81 2.41 -9.90 0.06
C THR A 81 3.33 -9.82 -1.14
N VAL A 82 4.63 -9.61 -0.90
CA VAL A 82 5.69 -9.73 -1.90
C VAL A 82 6.00 -11.21 -2.07
N VAL A 83 5.54 -11.79 -3.18
CA VAL A 83 5.67 -13.23 -3.47
C VAL A 83 7.06 -13.53 -4.04
N SER A 84 7.54 -12.70 -4.96
CA SER A 84 8.85 -12.84 -5.59
C SER A 84 9.28 -11.53 -6.27
N GLY A 85 10.57 -11.44 -6.62
CA GLY A 85 11.16 -10.28 -7.30
C GLY A 85 11.38 -9.10 -6.35
N GLY A 86 11.36 -7.88 -6.90
CA GLY A 86 11.70 -6.65 -6.17
C GLY A 86 12.83 -5.86 -6.83
N PRO A 87 13.22 -4.71 -6.24
CA PRO A 87 12.79 -4.21 -4.94
C PRO A 87 11.40 -3.54 -4.97
N LEU A 88 10.62 -3.72 -3.90
CA LEU A 88 9.34 -3.04 -3.69
C LEU A 88 9.41 -2.21 -2.41
N THR A 89 8.99 -0.95 -2.50
CA THR A 89 9.19 0.02 -1.41
C THR A 89 7.87 0.59 -0.92
N TRP A 90 7.75 0.75 0.39
CA TRP A 90 6.69 1.47 1.07
C TRP A 90 7.27 2.63 1.89
N PHE A 91 6.45 3.64 2.10
CA PHE A 91 6.76 4.75 2.99
C PHE A 91 5.69 4.83 4.06
N PHE A 92 6.10 5.18 5.27
CA PHE A 92 5.19 5.39 6.38
C PHE A 92 5.60 6.66 7.12
N VAL A 93 4.61 7.42 7.59
CA VAL A 93 4.85 8.53 8.51
C VAL A 93 4.68 8.02 9.93
N LEU A 94 5.71 8.18 10.75
CA LEU A 94 5.68 7.83 12.17
C LEU A 94 4.94 8.91 12.99
N PRO A 95 4.55 8.62 14.24
CA PRO A 95 3.81 9.58 15.08
C PRO A 95 4.52 10.92 15.32
N ASP A 96 5.84 10.96 15.19
CA ASP A 96 6.67 12.17 15.31
C ASP A 96 6.87 12.93 13.98
N GLY A 97 6.25 12.46 12.89
CA GLY A 97 6.32 13.07 11.56
C GLY A 97 7.48 12.59 10.70
N VAL A 98 8.31 11.66 11.20
CA VAL A 98 9.41 11.08 10.41
C VAL A 98 8.85 10.18 9.31
N VAL A 99 9.26 10.43 8.06
CA VAL A 99 8.92 9.57 6.92
C VAL A 99 9.96 8.47 6.76
N VAL A 100 9.59 7.24 7.12
CA VAL A 100 10.45 6.06 6.95
C VAL A 100 10.26 5.43 5.58
N ARG A 101 11.36 4.87 5.05
CA ARG A 101 11.38 4.08 3.81
C ARG A 101 11.62 2.62 4.17
N LEU A 102 10.66 1.74 3.87
CA LEU A 102 10.78 0.31 4.00
C LEU A 102 10.90 -0.32 2.61
N THR A 103 12.02 -0.98 2.33
CA THR A 103 12.22 -1.69 1.05
C THR A 103 12.31 -3.17 1.34
N VAL A 104 11.43 -3.94 0.71
CA VAL A 104 11.62 -5.37 0.51
C VAL A 104 12.50 -5.52 -0.72
N ASP A 105 13.72 -6.03 -0.52
CA ASP A 105 14.65 -6.28 -1.60
C ASP A 105 14.20 -7.51 -2.43
N TYR A 106 15.10 -8.11 -3.19
CA TYR A 106 14.79 -9.28 -3.99
C TYR A 106 14.34 -10.49 -3.16
N VAL A 107 13.16 -11.02 -3.47
CA VAL A 107 12.64 -12.30 -2.97
C VAL A 107 12.79 -13.35 -4.07
N GLY A 108 13.64 -14.36 -3.84
CA GLY A 108 13.89 -15.46 -4.75
C GLY A 108 12.72 -16.43 -4.87
N LEU A 109 12.79 -17.36 -5.84
CA LEU A 109 11.73 -18.34 -6.08
C LEU A 109 11.63 -19.41 -4.98
N ASP A 110 12.74 -19.67 -4.28
CA ASP A 110 12.82 -20.62 -3.18
C ASP A 110 12.73 -19.95 -1.80
N ASP A 111 12.59 -18.62 -1.77
CA ASP A 111 12.47 -17.85 -0.53
C ASP A 111 11.02 -17.82 -0.02
N LEU A 112 10.87 -17.54 1.27
CA LEU A 112 9.55 -17.25 1.82
C LEU A 112 9.08 -15.87 1.39
N ALA A 113 7.81 -15.78 0.97
CA ALA A 113 7.18 -14.50 0.68
C ALA A 113 7.19 -13.57 1.91
N VAL A 114 7.36 -12.28 1.67
CA VAL A 114 7.35 -11.25 2.72
C VAL A 114 5.97 -10.61 2.76
N ARG A 115 5.41 -10.47 3.96
CA ARG A 115 4.10 -9.87 4.16
C ARG A 115 4.19 -8.65 5.07
N LEU A 116 3.55 -7.57 4.64
CA LEU A 116 3.40 -6.32 5.35
C LEU A 116 1.91 -6.15 5.69
N SER A 117 1.61 -5.68 6.90
CA SER A 117 0.25 -5.27 7.27
C SER A 117 0.30 -3.92 7.97
N TYR A 118 -0.56 -2.99 7.53
CA TYR A 118 -0.59 -1.63 8.05
C TYR A 118 -2.01 -1.03 7.93
N PRO A 119 -2.36 -0.03 8.78
CA PRO A 119 -3.63 0.68 8.69
C PRO A 119 -3.63 1.70 7.54
N GLY A 120 -4.76 1.81 6.86
CA GLY A 120 -5.02 2.87 5.89
C GLY A 120 -5.11 4.26 6.51
N LEU A 121 -5.41 4.38 7.82
CA LEU A 121 -5.40 5.67 8.53
C LEU A 121 -3.99 6.20 8.84
N GLY A 122 -2.97 5.34 8.81
CA GLY A 122 -1.58 5.80 8.87
C GLY A 122 -1.18 6.40 7.53
N ILE A 123 -0.55 7.57 7.52
CA ILE A 123 -0.06 8.16 6.27
C ILE A 123 1.00 7.23 5.67
N HIS A 124 0.77 6.77 4.45
CA HIS A 124 1.66 5.84 3.77
C HIS A 124 1.73 6.08 2.27
N GLY A 125 2.64 5.40 1.60
CA GLY A 125 2.77 5.37 0.14
C GLY A 125 3.53 4.12 -0.33
N GLY A 126 3.49 3.86 -1.63
CA GLY A 126 4.15 2.71 -2.26
C GLY A 126 4.87 3.09 -3.55
N PHE A 127 6.02 2.48 -3.80
CA PHE A 127 6.85 2.69 -4.99
C PHE A 127 7.28 1.35 -5.59
N LEU A 128 6.63 0.97 -6.69
CA LEU A 128 6.73 -0.34 -7.34
C LEU A 128 7.47 -0.20 -8.68
N ILE A 129 8.79 0.02 -8.62
CA ILE A 129 9.61 0.29 -9.82
C ILE A 129 10.35 -0.95 -10.35
N ALA A 130 10.27 -2.08 -9.67
CA ALA A 130 10.97 -3.31 -10.06
C ALA A 130 10.63 -3.72 -11.50
N GLU A 131 11.63 -4.22 -12.23
CA GLU A 131 11.42 -4.81 -13.57
C GLU A 131 10.69 -6.15 -13.51
N GLN A 132 10.83 -6.85 -12.38
CA GLN A 132 10.20 -8.14 -12.14
C GLN A 132 9.75 -8.27 -10.69
N GLY A 133 8.61 -8.92 -10.51
CA GLY A 133 8.09 -9.26 -9.19
C GLY A 133 6.59 -9.47 -9.20
N LEU A 134 6.12 -10.18 -8.19
CA LEU A 134 4.71 -10.48 -7.99
C LEU A 134 4.30 -9.99 -6.60
N LEU A 135 3.37 -9.03 -6.58
CA LEU A 135 2.79 -8.47 -5.36
C LEU A 135 1.30 -8.79 -5.34
N VAL A 136 0.81 -9.30 -4.20
CA VAL A 136 -0.62 -9.47 -3.95
C VAL A 136 -1.05 -8.50 -2.85
N ALA A 137 -1.98 -7.61 -3.18
CA ALA A 137 -2.55 -6.64 -2.26
C ALA A 137 -3.94 -7.11 -1.81
N TYR A 138 -4.10 -7.28 -0.51
CA TYR A 138 -5.40 -7.43 0.13
C TYR A 138 -5.73 -6.16 0.88
N GLU A 139 -6.99 -5.77 0.81
CA GLU A 139 -7.54 -4.69 1.61
C GLU A 139 -8.90 -5.11 2.13
N HIS A 140 -9.23 -4.72 3.37
CA HIS A 140 -10.54 -4.99 3.96
C HIS A 140 -10.93 -3.87 4.94
N GLY A 141 -12.23 -3.65 5.15
CA GLY A 141 -12.72 -2.54 5.96
C GLY A 141 -14.09 -2.02 5.49
N PRO A 142 -14.31 -0.71 5.34
CA PRO A 142 -15.53 -0.20 4.71
C PRO A 142 -15.64 -0.69 3.25
N GLU A 143 -16.87 -0.88 2.76
CA GLU A 143 -17.11 -1.39 1.38
C GLU A 143 -16.50 -0.47 0.31
N ILE A 144 -16.58 0.84 0.54
CA ILE A 144 -16.02 1.88 -0.34
C ILE A 144 -15.11 2.79 0.48
N PHE A 145 -13.94 3.13 -0.07
CA PHE A 145 -13.02 4.10 0.51
C PHE A 145 -12.49 5.08 -0.55
N VAL A 146 -11.81 6.11 -0.08
CA VAL A 146 -11.13 7.11 -0.92
C VAL A 146 -9.69 7.25 -0.46
N MET A 147 -8.76 7.35 -1.42
CA MET A 147 -7.38 7.76 -1.16
C MET A 147 -7.36 9.28 -0.96
N ARG A 148 -7.05 9.74 0.25
CA ARG A 148 -6.99 11.16 0.58
C ARG A 148 -5.55 11.65 0.56
N TYR A 149 -5.29 12.57 -0.36
CA TYR A 149 -4.02 13.32 -0.46
C TYR A 149 -4.09 14.69 0.23
N VAL A 150 -5.26 15.07 0.75
CA VAL A 150 -5.48 16.25 1.56
C VAL A 150 -6.57 15.91 2.57
N ASP A 151 -6.26 16.01 3.86
CA ASP A 151 -7.22 15.89 4.94
C ASP A 151 -6.66 16.60 6.19
N PRO A 152 -7.18 17.78 6.57
CA PRO A 152 -6.65 18.56 7.68
C PRO A 152 -6.91 17.92 9.06
N SER A 153 -7.72 16.87 9.14
CA SER A 153 -7.98 16.15 10.39
C SER A 153 -6.91 15.10 10.72
N VAL A 154 -6.07 14.74 9.74
CA VAL A 154 -4.99 13.76 9.90
C VAL A 154 -3.78 14.43 10.55
N SER A 155 -3.15 13.75 11.52
CA SER A 155 -1.89 14.23 12.11
C SER A 155 -0.79 14.28 11.06
N HIS A 156 0.00 15.35 11.03
CA HIS A 156 1.00 15.63 9.99
C HIS A 156 0.40 15.77 8.57
N SER A 157 -0.83 16.31 8.48
CA SER A 157 -1.56 16.52 7.22
C SER A 157 -0.77 17.27 6.14
N GLU A 158 0.20 18.09 6.51
CA GLU A 158 1.10 18.79 5.58
C GLU A 158 1.97 17.86 4.74
N LEU A 159 2.13 16.60 5.15
CA LEU A 159 2.86 15.57 4.40
C LEU A 159 1.98 14.89 3.34
N LEU A 160 0.65 14.95 3.46
CA LEU A 160 -0.27 14.32 2.50
C LEU A 160 -0.08 14.93 1.09
N GLY A 161 -0.15 14.08 0.07
CA GLY A 161 0.06 14.47 -1.33
C GLY A 161 1.52 14.69 -1.73
N THR A 162 2.45 14.68 -0.76
CA THR A 162 3.90 14.80 -0.97
C THR A 162 4.60 13.44 -0.85
N ASN A 163 5.91 13.37 -1.06
CA ASN A 163 6.76 12.30 -0.53
C ASN A 163 8.23 12.78 -0.58
N PRO A 164 8.93 12.94 0.56
CA PRO A 164 10.29 13.48 0.57
C PRO A 164 11.33 12.53 -0.06
N TRP A 165 10.97 11.27 -0.29
CA TRP A 165 11.82 10.28 -0.93
C TRP A 165 11.66 10.20 -2.44
N ILE A 166 10.69 10.90 -3.04
CA ILE A 166 10.37 10.77 -4.47
C ILE A 166 10.41 12.12 -5.16
N ASP A 167 11.13 12.17 -6.28
CA ASP A 167 11.04 13.22 -7.26
C ASP A 167 9.85 13.00 -8.19
N PHE A 168 8.87 13.91 -8.16
CA PHE A 168 7.72 13.92 -9.07
C PHE A 168 7.83 14.98 -10.17
N SER A 169 8.96 15.69 -10.30
CA SER A 169 9.06 16.81 -11.26
C SER A 169 9.31 16.38 -12.70
N GLY A 170 9.68 15.12 -12.93
CA GLY A 170 9.92 14.55 -14.27
C GLY A 170 8.76 13.68 -14.77
N ASP A 171 8.89 13.20 -16.01
CA ASP A 171 7.88 12.37 -16.67
C ASP A 171 7.63 11.02 -15.96
N ARG A 172 8.66 10.52 -15.26
CA ARG A 172 8.59 9.31 -14.45
C ARG A 172 9.09 9.61 -13.04
N PRO A 173 8.30 9.31 -11.98
CA PRO A 173 8.74 9.48 -10.62
C PRO A 173 10.03 8.71 -10.32
N LYS A 174 10.95 9.31 -9.55
CA LYS A 174 12.25 8.71 -9.22
C LYS A 174 12.48 8.70 -7.71
N LEU A 175 13.00 7.60 -7.19
CA LEU A 175 13.38 7.49 -5.80
C LEU A 175 14.71 8.22 -5.56
N PHE A 176 14.79 8.99 -4.49
CA PHE A 176 16.06 9.55 -4.00
C PHE A 176 16.82 8.52 -3.17
N ASP A 177 18.14 8.53 -3.28
CA ASP A 177 19.01 7.71 -2.44
C ASP A 177 19.02 8.18 -0.98
N LYS A 178 18.86 9.49 -0.76
CA LYS A 178 18.80 10.15 0.55
C LYS A 178 17.80 11.31 0.50
N VAL A 179 17.04 11.50 1.58
CA VAL A 179 16.25 12.72 1.79
C VAL A 179 17.20 13.88 2.06
N LYS A 180 16.89 15.06 1.50
CA LYS A 180 17.63 16.30 1.76
C LYS A 180 17.19 16.95 3.06
#